data_AF-A0A7J8Q9V1-F1
#
_entry.id   AF-A0A7J8Q9V1-F1
#
_cell.length_a   1.000
_cell.length_b   1.000
_cell.length_c   1.000
_cell.angle_alpha   90.00
_cell.angle_beta   90.00
_cell.angle_gamma   90.00
#
_symmetry.space_group_name_H-M   'P 1'
#
loop_
_entity.id
_entity.type
_entity.pdbx_description
1 polymer ?
#
loop_
_entity_poly.entity_id
_entity_poly.type
_entity_poly.pdbx_seq_one_letter_code
_entity_poly.pdbx_strand_id
1 'polypeptide(L)'
;MTPVEGRVIGPPVLKLAAPTGKLLKITVDRNTCQWNLVGKAVVVGKAIQCWAVIDFTQADRLKLNCDSFIPKLRNRCRNLGMTMEDPILYEPARMQIFSDGNGLLQLLENVTRRVHKLGKGNLQFLLCVMSRKDDGYKCLKWISETKIGVVTQCCLSNHANKGQDQYLANLALKINAKLGGSNVELNDRLPHFCGEGHVMFIGADVNHPGSYNNTSPSIAAVVATMNWPEANRYAARVRPQIHRKEQILEFGEMCLELVESYARLNNVKPEKIVLFRDGVSEGQFDMVLNEELMDLKSAFQRINYFPTITLIVAQKRHQTRFFPEGRGDGGPTGNISPGTVVDTKIVHPFEFDFYLCSHHGSLGTSKPTHYHILWDEHGFSSDQLQKLIYNMCFTFARCTKPVSLVPPVYYADLHLVKGFVRESNGYEGF
;
A
#
# COMPACT_ATOMS: atom_id res chain seq x y z
N MET A 1 -20.33 -25.80 -14.78
CA MET A 1 -20.10 -24.44 -14.24
C MET A 1 -21.39 -23.66 -14.42
N THR A 2 -21.79 -22.84 -13.45
CA THR A 2 -23.00 -22.02 -13.56
C THR A 2 -22.76 -20.85 -14.52
N PRO A 3 -23.56 -20.66 -15.58
CA PRO A 3 -23.43 -19.49 -16.47
C PRO A 3 -23.90 -18.21 -15.76
N VAL A 4 -23.03 -17.23 -15.70
CA VAL A 4 -23.28 -15.92 -15.09
C VAL A 4 -22.95 -14.80 -16.06
N GLU A 5 -23.72 -13.72 -16.00
CA GLU A 5 -23.45 -12.54 -16.81
C GLU A 5 -22.50 -11.61 -16.03
N GLY A 6 -21.39 -11.24 -16.65
CA GLY A 6 -20.43 -10.30 -16.09
C GLY A 6 -20.40 -9.02 -16.92
N ARG A 7 -20.30 -7.87 -16.25
CA ARG A 7 -20.15 -6.55 -16.89
C ARG A 7 -18.70 -6.11 -16.80
N VAL A 8 -18.13 -5.53 -17.86
CA VAL A 8 -16.76 -5.01 -17.83
C VAL A 8 -16.79 -3.49 -17.69
N ILE A 9 -16.42 -2.99 -16.51
CA ILE A 9 -16.33 -1.55 -16.25
C ILE A 9 -15.05 -1.01 -16.90
N GLY A 10 -15.16 0.10 -17.64
CA GLY A 10 -14.01 0.75 -18.27
C GLY A 10 -13.00 1.30 -17.25
N PRO A 11 -11.70 1.30 -17.52
CA PRO A 11 -10.68 1.86 -16.62
C PRO A 11 -10.79 3.40 -16.54
N PRO A 12 -10.29 4.02 -15.46
CA PRO A 12 -10.19 5.48 -15.39
C PRO A 12 -9.12 6.03 -16.32
N VAL A 13 -9.23 7.31 -16.67
CA VAL A 13 -8.12 8.08 -17.24
C VAL A 13 -7.18 8.48 -16.10
N LEU A 14 -5.86 8.34 -16.32
CA LEU A 14 -4.85 8.68 -15.31
C LEU A 14 -4.12 9.96 -15.70
N LYS A 15 -3.51 10.60 -14.70
CA LYS A 15 -2.58 11.71 -14.82
C LYS A 15 -1.17 11.26 -14.45
N LEU A 16 -0.22 11.60 -15.30
CA LEU A 16 1.22 11.56 -15.05
C LEU A 16 1.82 12.93 -15.39
N ALA A 17 3.10 13.14 -15.13
CA ALA A 17 3.80 14.32 -15.63
C ALA A 17 4.64 13.98 -16.86
N ALA A 18 5.01 15.00 -17.63
CA ALA A 18 6.16 14.98 -18.51
C ALA A 18 7.43 15.31 -17.70
N PRO A 19 8.63 14.97 -18.17
CA PRO A 19 9.88 15.41 -17.54
C PRO A 19 9.99 16.94 -17.37
N THR A 20 9.25 17.71 -18.16
CA THR A 20 9.14 19.17 -18.05
C THR A 20 8.21 19.65 -16.92
N GLY A 21 7.56 18.74 -16.21
CA GLY A 21 6.56 19.04 -15.16
C GLY A 21 5.14 19.24 -15.69
N LYS A 22 4.92 19.28 -17.02
CA LYS A 22 3.58 19.41 -17.60
C LYS A 22 2.75 18.15 -17.31
N LEU A 23 1.53 18.30 -16.79
CA LEU A 23 0.62 17.18 -16.59
C LEU A 23 0.14 16.59 -17.92
N LEU A 24 0.13 15.27 -18.00
CA LEU A 24 -0.27 14.44 -19.14
C LEU A 24 -1.45 13.57 -18.74
N LYS A 25 -2.52 13.62 -19.53
CA LYS A 25 -3.60 12.64 -19.45
C LYS A 25 -3.18 11.39 -20.20
N ILE A 26 -3.33 10.22 -19.60
CA ILE A 26 -3.01 8.95 -20.20
C ILE A 26 -4.18 7.98 -20.08
N THR A 27 -4.37 7.19 -21.14
CA THR A 27 -5.21 6.00 -21.12
C THR A 27 -4.33 4.79 -20.87
N VAL A 28 -4.88 3.79 -20.18
CA VAL A 28 -4.19 2.52 -19.95
C VAL A 28 -4.27 1.61 -21.17
N ASP A 29 -3.43 0.58 -21.20
CA ASP A 29 -3.50 -0.49 -22.20
C ASP A 29 -4.88 -1.16 -22.18
N ARG A 30 -5.46 -1.42 -23.36
CA ARG A 30 -6.84 -1.91 -23.48
C ARG A 30 -7.06 -3.31 -22.90
N ASN A 31 -6.05 -4.18 -22.96
CA ASN A 31 -6.19 -5.58 -22.58
C ASN A 31 -5.74 -5.84 -21.14
N THR A 32 -4.69 -5.14 -20.71
CA THR A 32 -4.02 -5.38 -19.42
C THR A 32 -4.33 -4.30 -18.40
N CYS A 33 -4.89 -3.16 -18.82
CA CYS A 33 -5.08 -1.96 -18.02
C CYS A 33 -3.78 -1.42 -17.39
N GLN A 34 -2.61 -1.81 -17.92
CA GLN A 34 -1.32 -1.34 -17.45
C GLN A 34 -0.94 -0.01 -18.11
N TRP A 35 -0.05 0.74 -17.47
CA TRP A 35 0.60 1.89 -18.06
C TRP A 35 2.12 1.76 -17.90
N ASN A 36 2.87 2.63 -18.59
CA ASN A 36 4.32 2.68 -18.48
C ASN A 36 4.81 4.12 -18.33
N LEU A 37 6.06 4.25 -17.89
CA LEU A 37 6.73 5.52 -17.64
C LEU A 37 7.68 5.93 -18.78
N VAL A 38 7.53 5.32 -19.97
CA VAL A 38 8.36 5.69 -21.12
C VAL A 38 7.94 7.09 -21.58
N GLY A 39 8.90 8.03 -21.56
CA GLY A 39 8.68 9.44 -21.86
C GLY A 39 7.84 10.20 -20.83
N LYS A 40 7.63 9.65 -19.64
CA LYS A 40 6.76 10.20 -18.60
C LYS A 40 7.48 10.26 -17.24
N ALA A 41 6.99 11.13 -16.38
CA ALA A 41 7.47 11.41 -15.04
C ALA A 41 6.35 11.21 -14.01
N VAL A 42 6.73 11.17 -12.73
CA VAL A 42 5.76 11.13 -11.62
C VAL A 42 5.04 12.47 -11.49
N VAL A 43 3.80 12.46 -11.01
CA VAL A 43 2.99 13.69 -10.88
C VAL A 43 3.63 14.69 -9.90
N VAL A 44 4.04 14.19 -8.73
CA VAL A 44 4.77 14.98 -7.73
C VAL A 44 6.03 14.20 -7.33
N GLY A 45 7.16 14.62 -7.89
CA GLY A 45 8.48 14.11 -7.55
C GLY A 45 9.04 14.80 -6.31
N LYS A 46 9.49 14.02 -5.32
CA LYS A 46 10.16 14.55 -4.13
C LYS A 46 11.65 14.72 -4.40
N ALA A 47 12.18 15.88 -4.03
CA ALA A 47 13.62 16.12 -4.06
C ALA A 47 14.31 15.30 -2.96
N ILE A 48 15.36 14.59 -3.34
CA ILE A 48 16.17 13.74 -2.49
C ILE A 48 17.54 14.40 -2.36
N GLN A 49 17.76 15.10 -1.26
CA GLN A 49 18.93 15.93 -0.98
C GLN A 49 19.80 15.34 0.14
N CYS A 50 19.18 14.78 1.17
CA CYS A 50 19.88 14.23 2.33
C CYS A 50 19.49 12.76 2.51
N TRP A 51 20.34 11.86 2.01
CA TRP A 51 20.12 10.41 2.07
C TRP A 51 21.46 9.68 2.22
N ALA A 52 21.41 8.43 2.67
CA ALA A 52 22.61 7.60 2.83
C ALA A 52 22.37 6.16 2.41
N VAL A 53 23.47 5.45 2.18
CA VAL A 53 23.49 4.03 1.80
C VAL A 53 24.09 3.21 2.93
N ILE A 54 23.42 2.12 3.30
CA ILE A 54 24.01 1.06 4.11
C ILE A 54 24.12 -0.17 3.22
N ASP A 55 25.35 -0.55 2.91
CA ASP A 55 25.66 -1.71 2.06
C ASP A 55 26.05 -2.91 2.93
N PHE A 56 25.09 -3.81 3.19
CA PHE A 56 25.33 -5.02 3.98
C PHE A 56 26.10 -6.11 3.22
N THR A 57 26.50 -5.85 1.96
CA THR A 57 27.09 -6.87 1.07
C THR A 57 28.62 -6.88 1.07
N GLN A 58 29.26 -6.13 1.97
CA GLN A 58 30.71 -5.91 1.99
C GLN A 58 31.53 -7.22 2.00
N ALA A 59 31.03 -8.27 2.66
CA ALA A 59 31.71 -9.56 2.79
C ALA A 59 31.09 -10.66 1.89
N ASP A 60 30.10 -10.32 1.07
CA ASP A 60 29.37 -11.29 0.25
C ASP A 60 29.92 -11.34 -1.18
N ARG A 61 29.86 -12.52 -1.81
CA ARG A 61 30.29 -12.74 -3.20
C ARG A 61 29.57 -11.80 -4.20
N LEU A 62 28.30 -11.52 -3.95
CA LEU A 62 27.49 -10.59 -4.75
C LEU A 62 27.49 -9.20 -4.11
N LYS A 63 28.67 -8.62 -3.93
CA LYS A 63 28.83 -7.25 -3.43
C LYS A 63 28.16 -6.24 -4.37
N LEU A 64 27.60 -5.17 -3.82
CA LEU A 64 27.07 -4.05 -4.57
C LEU A 64 28.19 -3.35 -5.36
N ASN A 65 27.97 -3.16 -6.66
CA ASN A 65 28.76 -2.23 -7.46
C ASN A 65 28.15 -0.83 -7.31
N CYS A 66 28.55 -0.10 -6.27
CA CYS A 66 28.00 1.20 -5.93
C CYS A 66 28.28 2.26 -7.01
N ASP A 67 29.47 2.24 -7.61
CA ASP A 67 29.91 3.16 -8.67
C ASP A 67 29.04 3.04 -9.93
N SER A 68 28.48 1.86 -10.20
CA SER A 68 27.52 1.67 -11.30
C SER A 68 26.08 1.94 -10.87
N PHE A 69 25.67 1.43 -9.70
CA PHE A 69 24.28 1.41 -9.28
C PHE A 69 23.77 2.79 -8.88
N ILE A 70 24.52 3.54 -8.05
CA ILE A 70 24.06 4.83 -7.52
C ILE A 70 23.84 5.84 -8.65
N PRO A 71 24.78 6.04 -9.61
CA PRO A 71 24.54 6.95 -10.73
C PRO A 71 23.36 6.54 -11.60
N LYS A 72 23.17 5.23 -11.86
CA LYS A 72 22.02 4.73 -12.62
C LYS A 72 20.69 5.01 -11.92
N LEU A 73 20.61 4.77 -10.60
CA LEU A 73 19.41 5.07 -9.82
C LEU A 73 19.11 6.57 -9.82
N ARG A 74 20.11 7.42 -9.57
CA ARG A 74 19.98 8.88 -9.61
C ARG A 74 19.50 9.37 -10.97
N ASN A 75 20.11 8.89 -12.06
CA ASN A 75 19.70 9.25 -13.41
C ASN A 75 18.26 8.81 -13.69
N ARG A 76 17.87 7.62 -13.22
CA ARG A 76 16.49 7.16 -13.36
C ARG A 76 15.50 8.02 -12.59
N CYS A 77 15.83 8.42 -11.35
CA CYS A 77 15.03 9.36 -10.57
C CYS A 77 14.85 10.68 -11.31
N ARG A 78 15.94 11.24 -11.88
CA ARG A 78 15.91 12.48 -12.67
C ARG A 78 14.99 12.37 -13.88
N ASN A 79 15.10 11.28 -14.64
CA ASN A 79 14.22 11.02 -15.80
C ASN A 79 12.74 10.90 -15.41
N LEU A 80 12.46 10.52 -14.17
CA LEU A 80 11.11 10.46 -13.60
C LEU A 80 10.66 11.79 -12.99
N GLY A 81 11.43 12.87 -13.09
CA GLY A 81 11.08 14.17 -12.52
C GLY A 81 11.42 14.31 -11.03
N MET A 82 12.35 13.51 -10.51
CA MET A 82 12.80 13.56 -9.12
C MET A 82 14.28 13.93 -9.05
N THR A 83 14.60 15.04 -8.40
CA THR A 83 16.00 15.39 -8.13
C THR A 83 16.58 14.44 -7.08
N MET A 84 17.74 13.85 -7.35
CA MET A 84 18.44 12.98 -6.40
C MET A 84 19.92 13.34 -6.37
N GLU A 85 20.34 13.95 -5.28
CA GLU A 85 21.73 14.31 -4.98
C GLU A 85 22.57 13.06 -4.70
N ASP A 86 23.88 13.23 -4.59
CA ASP A 86 24.76 12.17 -4.11
C ASP A 86 24.46 11.81 -2.66
N PRO A 87 24.66 10.55 -2.25
CA PRO A 87 24.44 10.16 -0.86
C PRO A 87 25.46 10.87 0.04
N ILE A 88 24.99 11.38 1.17
CA ILE A 88 25.83 12.05 2.18
C ILE A 88 26.83 11.08 2.81
N LEU A 89 26.42 9.81 2.94
CA LEU A 89 27.24 8.77 3.53
C LEU A 89 27.01 7.43 2.82
N TYR A 90 28.11 6.71 2.62
CA TYR A 90 28.12 5.30 2.25
C TYR A 90 28.72 4.50 3.41
N GLU A 91 27.91 3.63 4.02
CA GLU A 91 28.34 2.80 5.15
C GLU A 91 28.41 1.32 4.75
N PRO A 92 29.60 0.72 4.65
CA PRO A 92 29.74 -0.71 4.46
C PRO A 92 29.42 -1.46 5.76
N ALA A 93 28.58 -2.48 5.66
CA ALA A 93 28.18 -3.36 6.75
C ALA A 93 28.18 -4.81 6.27
N ARG A 94 27.85 -5.76 7.15
CA ARG A 94 27.75 -7.19 6.80
C ARG A 94 26.40 -7.75 7.18
N MET A 95 25.90 -8.71 6.39
CA MET A 95 24.62 -9.38 6.66
C MET A 95 24.53 -10.00 8.07
N GLN A 96 25.65 -10.40 8.69
CA GLN A 96 25.64 -11.01 10.04
C GLN A 96 25.04 -10.11 11.12
N ILE A 97 25.05 -8.78 10.93
CA ILE A 97 24.47 -7.84 11.90
C ILE A 97 22.94 -8.00 12.04
N PHE A 98 22.27 -8.64 11.08
CA PHE A 98 20.84 -8.93 11.18
C PHE A 98 20.48 -9.89 12.32
N SER A 99 21.46 -10.66 12.82
CA SER A 99 21.32 -11.53 14.00
C SER A 99 21.52 -10.79 15.32
N ASP A 100 21.99 -9.54 15.31
CA ASP A 100 22.25 -8.72 16.49
C ASP A 100 21.41 -7.43 16.42
N GLY A 101 20.24 -7.45 17.06
CA GLY A 101 19.33 -6.30 17.08
C GLY A 101 19.95 -5.04 17.70
N ASN A 102 20.79 -5.19 18.73
CA ASN A 102 21.45 -4.07 19.38
C ASN A 102 22.55 -3.49 18.50
N GLY A 103 23.38 -4.34 17.87
CA GLY A 103 24.37 -3.92 16.89
C GLY A 103 23.73 -3.21 15.69
N LEU A 104 22.56 -3.69 15.24
CA LEU A 104 21.81 -3.05 14.17
C LEU A 104 21.25 -1.68 14.57
N LEU A 105 20.73 -1.53 15.79
CA LEU A 105 20.31 -0.24 16.34
C LEU A 105 21.48 0.74 16.38
N GLN A 106 22.61 0.33 16.97
CA GLN A 106 23.81 1.15 17.07
C GLN A 106 24.34 1.57 15.69
N LEU A 107 24.32 0.68 14.71
CA LEU A 107 24.70 0.99 13.33
C LEU A 107 23.81 2.09 12.74
N LEU A 108 22.49 1.93 12.84
CA LEU A 108 21.54 2.89 12.28
C LEU A 108 21.60 4.25 12.99
N GLU A 109 21.74 4.27 14.32
CA GLU A 109 21.96 5.51 15.10
C GLU A 109 23.26 6.19 14.68
N ASN A 110 24.35 5.42 14.50
CA ASN A 110 25.64 5.96 14.08
C ASN A 110 25.59 6.58 12.69
N VAL A 111 24.98 5.87 11.72
CA VAL A 111 24.77 6.39 10.36
C VAL A 111 23.94 7.67 10.41
N THR A 112 22.81 7.67 11.12
CA THR A 112 21.93 8.84 11.23
C THR A 112 22.66 10.04 11.84
N ARG A 113 23.42 9.83 12.93
CA ARG A 113 24.21 10.87 13.60
C ARG A 113 25.31 11.43 12.69
N ARG A 114 26.01 10.57 11.94
CA ARG A 114 27.07 10.98 11.00
C ARG A 114 26.50 11.77 9.84
N VAL A 115 25.36 11.34 9.28
CA VAL A 115 24.67 12.11 8.24
C VAL A 115 24.24 13.47 8.78
N HIS A 116 23.72 13.56 10.01
CA HIS A 116 23.34 14.84 10.60
C HIS A 116 24.54 15.80 10.76
N LYS A 117 25.73 15.27 11.09
CA LYS A 117 26.97 16.08 11.20
C LYS A 117 27.53 16.53 9.85
N LEU A 118 27.40 15.69 8.82
CA LEU A 118 27.97 15.94 7.48
C LEU A 118 27.01 16.70 6.56
N GLY A 119 25.71 16.50 6.76
CA GLY A 119 24.65 17.06 5.93
C GLY A 119 24.16 18.42 6.44
N LYS A 120 23.48 19.17 5.55
CA LYS A 120 22.86 20.46 5.87
C LYS A 120 21.37 20.34 6.25
N GLY A 121 20.90 19.14 6.58
CA GLY A 121 19.48 18.89 6.86
C GLY A 121 19.19 17.48 7.38
N ASN A 122 17.92 17.22 7.68
CA ASN A 122 17.47 15.94 8.22
C ASN A 122 17.57 14.82 7.17
N LEU A 123 18.02 13.64 7.61
CA LEU A 123 18.09 12.43 6.80
C LEU A 123 16.68 12.06 6.30
N GLN A 124 16.48 12.09 4.98
CA GLN A 124 15.19 11.81 4.36
C GLN A 124 14.91 10.31 4.26
N PHE A 125 15.90 9.50 3.87
CA PHE A 125 15.79 8.05 3.90
C PHE A 125 17.15 7.33 3.83
N LEU A 126 17.17 6.05 4.22
CA LEU A 126 18.29 5.13 4.04
C LEU A 126 18.02 4.12 2.93
N LEU A 127 18.98 3.95 2.02
CA LEU A 127 19.00 2.85 1.06
C LEU A 127 19.79 1.68 1.64
N CYS A 128 19.11 0.59 1.98
CA CYS A 128 19.70 -0.59 2.61
C CYS A 128 19.88 -1.71 1.58
N VAL A 129 21.12 -2.01 1.19
CA VAL A 129 21.40 -3.03 0.19
C VAL A 129 21.80 -4.35 0.85
N MET A 130 21.11 -5.43 0.49
CA MET A 130 21.31 -6.77 1.07
C MET A 130 21.74 -7.76 -0.03
N SER A 131 22.51 -8.79 0.33
CA SER A 131 22.98 -9.79 -0.65
C SER A 131 21.91 -10.86 -0.96
N ARG A 132 21.01 -11.09 0.00
CA ARG A 132 19.93 -12.08 -0.05
C ARG A 132 18.74 -11.64 0.81
N LYS A 133 17.62 -12.34 0.69
CA LYS A 133 16.51 -12.21 1.64
C LYS A 133 16.95 -12.74 2.99
N ASP A 134 16.56 -12.04 4.05
CA ASP A 134 16.93 -12.36 5.42
C ASP A 134 15.78 -11.97 6.35
N ASP A 135 15.49 -12.76 7.39
CA ASP A 135 14.41 -12.45 8.33
C ASP A 135 14.71 -11.20 9.16
N GLY A 136 15.99 -10.87 9.40
CA GLY A 136 16.39 -9.64 10.08
C GLY A 136 16.07 -8.36 9.28
N TYR A 137 15.69 -8.46 8.00
CA TYR A 137 15.06 -7.35 7.26
C TYR A 137 13.91 -6.72 8.04
N LYS A 138 13.13 -7.55 8.73
CA LYS A 138 11.95 -7.10 9.47
C LYS A 138 12.38 -6.35 10.74
N CYS A 139 13.44 -6.80 11.42
CA CYS A 139 14.06 -6.10 12.55
C CYS A 139 14.61 -4.73 12.13
N LEU A 140 15.32 -4.66 11.01
CA LEU A 140 15.79 -3.40 10.41
C LEU A 140 14.63 -2.42 10.19
N LYS A 141 13.52 -2.88 9.63
CA LYS A 141 12.32 -2.05 9.43
C LYS A 141 11.77 -1.54 10.75
N TRP A 142 11.63 -2.42 11.73
CA TRP A 142 11.11 -2.07 13.04
C TRP A 142 11.98 -1.00 13.72
N ILE A 143 13.29 -1.24 13.87
CA ILE A 143 14.21 -0.30 14.52
C ILE A 143 14.18 1.06 13.81
N SER A 144 14.29 1.03 12.47
CA SER A 144 14.36 2.26 11.68
C SER A 144 13.08 3.09 11.77
N GLU A 145 11.91 2.45 11.65
CA GLU A 145 10.62 3.15 11.59
C GLU A 145 10.10 3.56 12.99
N THR A 146 10.52 2.89 14.07
CA THR A 146 9.98 3.13 15.44
C THR A 146 10.97 3.82 16.39
N LYS A 147 12.19 3.31 16.52
CA LYS A 147 13.17 3.82 17.49
C LYS A 147 13.95 5.01 16.93
N ILE A 148 14.20 5.03 15.63
CA ILE A 148 15.02 6.06 14.96
C ILE A 148 14.17 7.07 14.20
N GLY A 149 13.01 6.66 13.68
CA GLY A 149 12.13 7.54 12.90
C GLY A 149 12.66 7.85 11.48
N VAL A 150 13.39 6.91 10.86
CA VAL A 150 13.95 7.07 9.52
C VAL A 150 13.28 6.14 8.50
N VAL A 151 12.88 6.71 7.36
CA VAL A 151 12.37 5.95 6.23
C VAL A 151 13.48 5.09 5.63
N THR A 152 13.20 3.83 5.34
CA THR A 152 14.18 2.95 4.68
C THR A 152 13.64 2.33 3.39
N GLN A 153 14.50 2.20 2.38
CA GLN A 153 14.23 1.44 1.16
C GLN A 153 15.28 0.36 1.02
N CYS A 154 14.87 -0.92 1.03
CA CYS A 154 15.81 -2.01 0.87
C CYS A 154 15.76 -2.60 -0.54
N CYS A 155 16.89 -3.11 -1.02
CA CYS A 155 16.99 -3.82 -2.29
C CYS A 155 18.05 -4.92 -2.22
N LEU A 156 17.93 -5.90 -3.11
CA LEU A 156 18.92 -6.96 -3.24
C LEU A 156 20.00 -6.55 -4.25
N SER A 157 21.27 -6.80 -3.93
CA SER A 157 22.42 -6.44 -4.77
C SER A 157 22.37 -7.11 -6.15
N ASN A 158 21.84 -8.32 -6.24
CA ASN A 158 21.69 -9.03 -7.52
C ASN A 158 20.86 -8.26 -8.55
N HIS A 159 19.78 -7.58 -8.13
CA HIS A 159 18.93 -6.76 -8.99
C HIS A 159 19.49 -5.36 -9.16
N ALA A 160 20.06 -4.79 -8.09
CA ALA A 160 20.73 -3.48 -8.13
C ALA A 160 21.89 -3.48 -9.14
N ASN A 161 22.76 -4.50 -9.11
CA ASN A 161 23.90 -4.64 -10.00
C ASN A 161 23.49 -4.87 -11.46
N LYS A 162 22.41 -5.62 -11.70
CA LYS A 162 21.84 -5.78 -13.06
C LYS A 162 21.35 -4.44 -13.61
N GLY A 163 20.85 -3.55 -12.75
CA GLY A 163 20.51 -2.17 -13.11
C GLY A 163 19.48 -2.07 -14.24
N GLN A 164 18.56 -3.03 -14.37
CA GLN A 164 17.52 -3.01 -15.39
C GLN A 164 16.62 -1.77 -15.21
N ASP A 165 16.31 -1.06 -16.30
CA ASP A 165 15.57 0.20 -16.25
C ASP A 165 14.22 0.07 -15.52
N GLN A 166 13.44 -0.97 -15.83
CA GLN A 166 12.17 -1.24 -15.16
C GLN A 166 12.33 -1.49 -13.65
N TYR A 167 13.42 -2.14 -13.24
CA TYR A 167 13.71 -2.36 -11.82
C TYR A 167 14.01 -1.04 -11.10
N LEU A 168 14.87 -0.20 -11.69
CA LEU A 168 15.22 1.11 -11.16
C LEU A 168 13.99 2.03 -11.09
N ALA A 169 13.13 2.00 -12.11
CA ALA A 169 11.86 2.72 -12.12
C ALA A 169 10.97 2.30 -10.95
N ASN A 170 10.75 1.00 -10.76
CA ASN A 170 9.94 0.48 -9.65
C ASN A 170 10.55 0.79 -8.27
N LEU A 171 11.88 0.83 -8.17
CA LEU A 171 12.57 1.26 -6.94
C LEU A 171 12.35 2.75 -6.67
N ALA A 172 12.51 3.59 -7.69
CA ALA A 172 12.28 5.03 -7.64
C ALA A 172 10.82 5.36 -7.25
N LEU A 173 9.83 4.67 -7.82
CA LEU A 173 8.41 4.83 -7.45
C LEU A 173 8.18 4.58 -5.96
N LYS A 174 8.80 3.53 -5.40
CA LYS A 174 8.70 3.22 -3.96
C LYS A 174 9.35 4.30 -3.09
N ILE A 175 10.51 4.81 -3.51
CA ILE A 175 11.21 5.89 -2.79
C ILE A 175 10.35 7.16 -2.79
N ASN A 176 9.83 7.56 -3.95
CA ASN A 176 9.00 8.74 -4.08
C ASN A 176 7.77 8.69 -3.17
N ALA A 177 7.04 7.56 -3.20
CA ALA A 177 5.84 7.36 -2.40
C ALA A 177 6.15 7.46 -0.89
N LYS A 178 7.28 6.89 -0.45
CA LYS A 178 7.70 6.94 0.96
C LYS A 178 8.11 8.33 1.43
N LEU A 179 8.57 9.19 0.52
CA LEU A 179 8.90 10.58 0.80
C LEU A 179 7.69 11.52 0.64
N GLY A 180 6.48 10.96 0.44
CA GLY A 180 5.23 11.71 0.29
C GLY A 180 5.02 12.29 -1.11
N GLY A 181 5.70 11.75 -2.13
CA GLY A 181 5.45 12.07 -3.54
C GLY A 181 4.20 11.39 -4.08
N SER A 182 3.78 11.81 -5.28
CA SER A 182 2.62 11.29 -6.00
C SER A 182 3.09 10.71 -7.33
N ASN A 183 2.94 9.40 -7.51
CA ASN A 183 3.44 8.73 -8.71
C ASN A 183 2.47 8.85 -9.88
N VAL A 184 1.18 8.64 -9.60
CA VAL A 184 0.08 8.64 -10.55
C VAL A 184 -1.16 9.15 -9.82
N GLU A 185 -2.03 9.84 -10.55
CA GLU A 185 -3.29 10.36 -10.04
C GLU A 185 -4.42 10.00 -11.00
N LEU A 186 -5.65 9.98 -10.49
CA LEU A 186 -6.82 9.86 -11.36
C LEU A 186 -7.06 11.21 -12.06
N ASN A 187 -7.48 11.17 -13.32
CA ASN A 187 -7.83 12.39 -14.03
C ASN A 187 -9.11 13.00 -13.47
N ASP A 188 -10.11 12.15 -13.29
CA ASP A 188 -11.44 12.53 -12.82
C ASP A 188 -11.53 12.29 -11.30
N ARG A 189 -12.50 12.96 -10.66
CA ARG A 189 -12.78 12.73 -9.25
C ARG A 189 -13.28 11.29 -9.04
N LEU A 190 -13.07 10.79 -7.83
CA LEU A 190 -13.64 9.52 -7.42
C LEU A 190 -15.19 9.59 -7.49
N PRO A 191 -15.87 8.57 -8.07
CA PRO A 191 -17.33 8.54 -8.20
C PRO A 191 -18.04 8.82 -6.87
N HIS A 192 -19.26 9.39 -6.95
CA HIS A 192 -20.08 9.82 -5.81
C HIS A 192 -19.57 11.05 -5.03
N PHE A 193 -18.27 11.34 -5.10
CA PHE A 193 -17.63 12.40 -4.32
C PHE A 193 -17.32 13.65 -5.14
N CYS A 194 -18.38 14.35 -5.56
CA CYS A 194 -18.27 15.59 -6.35
C CYS A 194 -18.31 16.88 -5.51
N GLY A 195 -18.71 16.81 -4.23
CA GLY A 195 -18.83 17.98 -3.34
C GLY A 195 -17.51 18.52 -2.79
N GLU A 196 -17.61 19.53 -1.92
CA GLU A 196 -16.45 20.20 -1.28
C GLU A 196 -15.89 19.42 -0.07
N GLY A 197 -16.73 18.63 0.61
CA GLY A 197 -16.33 17.89 1.80
C GLY A 197 -15.25 16.84 1.53
N HIS A 198 -14.27 16.79 2.42
CA HIS A 198 -13.13 15.87 2.34
C HIS A 198 -13.55 14.42 2.58
N VAL A 199 -12.95 13.50 1.81
CA VAL A 199 -13.17 12.06 1.93
C VAL A 199 -11.88 11.39 2.38
N MET A 200 -12.01 10.45 3.31
CA MET A 200 -10.92 9.58 3.75
C MET A 200 -11.29 8.11 3.47
N PHE A 201 -10.37 7.40 2.83
CA PHE A 201 -10.49 5.96 2.63
C PHE A 201 -9.62 5.23 3.64
N ILE A 202 -10.23 4.32 4.38
CA ILE A 202 -9.57 3.52 5.42
C ILE A 202 -9.53 2.06 4.96
N GLY A 203 -8.40 1.39 5.18
CA GLY A 203 -8.24 -0.04 4.97
C GLY A 203 -7.74 -0.69 6.24
N ALA A 204 -8.30 -1.84 6.58
CA ALA A 204 -8.01 -2.56 7.81
C ALA A 204 -7.85 -4.05 7.52
N ASP A 205 -6.86 -4.68 8.13
CA ASP A 205 -6.60 -6.12 8.04
C ASP A 205 -5.99 -6.61 9.36
N VAL A 206 -6.11 -7.92 9.60
CA VAL A 206 -5.49 -8.63 10.72
C VAL A 206 -4.70 -9.82 10.22
N ASN A 207 -3.48 -9.96 10.72
CA ASN A 207 -2.66 -11.13 10.44
C ASN A 207 -2.48 -11.97 11.71
N HIS A 208 -2.55 -13.28 11.54
CA HIS A 208 -2.37 -14.26 12.60
C HIS A 208 -1.03 -14.99 12.47
N PRO A 209 -0.53 -15.55 13.58
CA PRO A 209 0.65 -16.41 13.51
C PRO A 209 0.37 -17.65 12.67
N GLY A 210 1.44 -18.24 12.13
CA GLY A 210 1.35 -19.54 11.48
C GLY A 210 0.71 -20.60 12.39
N SER A 211 0.09 -21.62 11.80
CA SER A 211 -0.75 -22.61 12.50
C SER A 211 -0.10 -23.29 13.71
N TYR A 212 1.22 -23.41 13.73
CA TYR A 212 1.99 -24.06 14.81
C TYR A 212 2.48 -23.10 15.88
N ASN A 213 2.24 -21.80 15.73
CA ASN A 213 2.59 -20.78 16.71
C ASN A 213 1.34 -20.42 17.51
N ASN A 214 1.36 -20.76 18.81
CA ASN A 214 0.23 -20.59 19.72
C ASN A 214 0.44 -19.42 20.71
N THR A 215 1.56 -18.70 20.62
CA THR A 215 1.95 -17.71 21.62
C THR A 215 2.07 -16.31 21.04
N SER A 216 2.47 -16.18 19.77
CA SER A 216 2.59 -14.86 19.14
C SER A 216 1.24 -14.17 19.01
N PRO A 217 1.18 -12.84 19.12
CA PRO A 217 -0.05 -12.09 19.00
C PRO A 217 -0.59 -12.15 17.58
N SER A 218 -1.86 -11.82 17.42
CA SER A 218 -2.33 -11.28 16.13
C SER A 218 -1.87 -9.84 16.01
N ILE A 219 -1.76 -9.32 14.80
CA ILE A 219 -1.48 -7.89 14.60
C ILE A 219 -2.55 -7.31 13.70
N ALA A 220 -3.06 -6.16 14.10
CA ALA A 220 -3.97 -5.35 13.31
C ALA A 220 -3.21 -4.18 12.67
N ALA A 221 -3.58 -3.85 11.43
CA ALA A 221 -3.13 -2.64 10.76
C ALA A 221 -4.33 -1.89 10.22
N VAL A 222 -4.38 -0.59 10.51
CA VAL A 222 -5.35 0.35 9.94
C VAL A 222 -4.58 1.40 9.16
N VAL A 223 -4.97 1.62 7.92
CA VAL A 223 -4.29 2.51 6.98
C VAL A 223 -5.31 3.48 6.42
N ALA A 224 -4.99 4.77 6.37
CA ALA A 224 -5.88 5.79 5.83
C ALA A 224 -5.20 6.68 4.81
N THR A 225 -5.96 7.15 3.82
CA THR A 225 -5.52 8.20 2.89
C THR A 225 -5.29 9.52 3.63
N MET A 226 -4.22 10.23 3.28
CA MET A 226 -3.77 11.46 3.95
C MET A 226 -3.92 12.72 3.08
N ASN A 227 -4.40 12.58 1.86
CA ASN A 227 -4.67 13.67 0.93
C ASN A 227 -5.97 13.45 0.16
N TRP A 228 -6.65 14.55 -0.13
CA TRP A 228 -7.87 14.62 -0.92
C TRP A 228 -7.76 15.84 -1.85
N PRO A 229 -8.17 15.74 -3.14
CA PRO A 229 -8.96 14.68 -3.77
C PRO A 229 -8.21 13.47 -4.34
N GLU A 230 -6.87 13.45 -4.33
CA GLU A 230 -6.11 12.42 -5.05
C GLU A 230 -6.10 11.06 -4.37
N ALA A 231 -6.30 11.01 -3.04
CA ALA A 231 -6.46 9.78 -2.25
C ALA A 231 -5.37 8.72 -2.48
N ASN A 232 -4.11 9.14 -2.60
CA ASN A 232 -3.00 8.26 -3.02
C ASN A 232 -1.78 8.27 -2.08
N ARG A 233 -1.81 9.07 -1.00
CA ARG A 233 -0.83 9.03 0.09
C ARG A 233 -1.48 8.40 1.30
N TYR A 234 -0.74 7.55 2.00
CA TYR A 234 -1.28 6.76 3.09
C TYR A 234 -0.41 6.87 4.34
N ALA A 235 -1.05 6.81 5.51
CA ALA A 235 -0.38 6.55 6.77
C ALA A 235 -1.07 5.41 7.51
N ALA A 236 -0.31 4.74 8.37
CA ALA A 236 -0.72 3.51 9.02
C ALA A 236 -0.66 3.63 10.55
N ARG A 237 -1.48 2.83 11.22
CA ARG A 237 -1.37 2.45 12.62
C ARG A 237 -1.33 0.93 12.70
N VAL A 238 -0.47 0.40 13.56
CA VAL A 238 -0.27 -1.05 13.72
C VAL A 238 -0.24 -1.36 15.20
N ARG A 239 -1.12 -2.25 15.65
CA ARG A 239 -1.20 -2.67 17.05
C ARG A 239 -1.17 -4.19 17.16
N PRO A 240 -0.38 -4.76 18.09
CA PRO A 240 -0.51 -6.16 18.46
C PRO A 240 -1.81 -6.34 19.24
N GLN A 241 -2.37 -7.53 19.15
CA GLN A 241 -3.58 -7.90 19.86
C GLN A 241 -3.54 -9.38 20.24
N ILE A 242 -4.51 -9.79 21.05
CA ILE A 242 -4.61 -11.14 21.61
C ILE A 242 -4.50 -12.20 20.50
N HIS A 243 -3.81 -13.29 20.80
CA HIS A 243 -3.56 -14.41 19.89
C HIS A 243 -4.84 -14.86 19.16
N ARG A 244 -4.77 -14.95 17.82
CA ARG A 244 -5.87 -15.40 16.94
C ARG A 244 -7.18 -14.65 17.07
N LYS A 245 -7.17 -13.45 17.66
CA LYS A 245 -8.33 -12.57 17.64
C LYS A 245 -8.41 -11.91 16.27
N GLU A 246 -9.52 -12.11 15.54
CA GLU A 246 -9.77 -11.49 14.24
C GLU A 246 -10.33 -10.08 14.39
N GLN A 247 -11.19 -9.82 15.38
CA GLN A 247 -11.65 -8.48 15.74
C GLN A 247 -10.47 -7.55 15.99
N ILE A 248 -10.44 -6.39 15.34
CA ILE A 248 -9.45 -5.35 15.63
C ILE A 248 -9.78 -4.71 16.97
N LEU A 249 -8.88 -4.86 17.93
CA LEU A 249 -9.00 -4.19 19.22
C LEU A 249 -8.66 -2.71 19.10
N GLU A 250 -9.41 -1.85 19.80
CA GLU A 250 -9.22 -0.38 19.76
C GLU A 250 -9.29 0.19 18.35
N PHE A 251 -10.14 -0.38 17.50
CA PHE A 251 -10.31 0.02 16.12
C PHE A 251 -10.69 1.49 15.99
N GLY A 252 -11.57 1.97 16.87
CA GLY A 252 -11.98 3.37 16.92
C GLY A 252 -10.83 4.31 17.25
N GLU A 253 -9.95 3.95 18.19
CA GLU A 253 -8.76 4.76 18.53
C GLU A 253 -7.77 4.83 17.35
N MET A 254 -7.49 3.70 16.72
CA MET A 254 -6.59 3.66 15.56
C MET A 254 -7.10 4.53 14.41
N CYS A 255 -8.41 4.52 14.15
CA CYS A 255 -9.04 5.38 13.15
C CYS A 255 -9.02 6.85 13.57
N LEU A 256 -9.26 7.16 14.84
CA LEU A 256 -9.22 8.52 15.39
C LEU A 256 -7.82 9.14 15.24
N GLU A 257 -6.76 8.41 15.58
CA GLU A 257 -5.39 8.88 15.39
C GLU A 257 -5.06 9.22 13.91
N LEU A 258 -5.63 8.47 12.97
CA LEU A 258 -5.49 8.71 11.53
C LEU A 258 -6.30 9.94 11.08
N VAL A 259 -7.51 10.11 11.60
CA VAL A 259 -8.34 11.32 11.40
C VAL A 259 -7.63 12.56 11.92
N GLU A 260 -7.04 12.50 13.11
CA GLU A 260 -6.26 13.61 13.66
C GLU A 260 -5.00 13.90 12.85
N SER A 261 -4.32 12.86 12.37
CA SER A 261 -3.16 13.03 11.49
C SER A 261 -3.55 13.73 10.19
N TYR A 262 -4.69 13.35 9.62
CA TYR A 262 -5.26 14.00 8.45
C TYR A 262 -5.62 15.46 8.74
N ALA A 263 -6.28 15.73 9.87
CA ALA A 263 -6.68 17.08 10.27
C ALA A 263 -5.47 18.00 10.48
N ARG A 264 -4.39 17.49 11.08
CA ARG A 264 -3.12 18.23 11.21
C ARG A 264 -2.50 18.56 9.85
N LEU A 265 -2.64 17.68 8.86
CA LEU A 265 -2.05 17.87 7.52
C LEU A 265 -2.92 18.77 6.62
N ASN A 266 -4.23 18.68 6.73
CA ASN A 266 -5.18 19.30 5.81
C ASN A 266 -5.96 20.47 6.44
N ASN A 267 -5.76 20.74 7.74
CA ASN A 267 -6.51 21.73 8.53
C ASN A 267 -8.03 21.50 8.55
N VAL A 268 -8.47 20.27 8.25
CA VAL A 268 -9.89 19.88 8.21
C VAL A 268 -10.02 18.39 8.54
N LYS A 269 -11.04 18.01 9.31
CA LYS A 269 -11.41 16.60 9.49
C LYS A 269 -12.21 16.14 8.27
N PRO A 270 -12.01 14.91 7.76
CA PRO A 270 -12.82 14.42 6.65
C PRO A 270 -14.30 14.37 7.07
N GLU A 271 -15.23 14.67 6.18
CA GLU A 271 -16.67 14.57 6.49
C GLU A 271 -17.22 13.19 6.14
N LYS A 272 -16.47 12.45 5.32
CA LYS A 272 -16.89 11.22 4.66
C LYS A 272 -15.80 10.17 4.81
N ILE A 273 -16.17 8.99 5.27
CA ILE A 273 -15.25 7.87 5.48
C ILE A 273 -15.77 6.64 4.75
N VAL A 274 -14.94 6.08 3.88
CA VAL A 274 -15.20 4.76 3.26
C VAL A 274 -14.17 3.79 3.81
N LEU A 275 -14.66 2.78 4.54
CA LEU A 275 -13.83 1.81 5.25
C LEU A 275 -13.86 0.46 4.55
N PHE A 276 -12.68 -0.10 4.34
CA PHE A 276 -12.49 -1.42 3.77
C PHE A 276 -11.87 -2.37 4.79
N ARG A 277 -12.46 -3.54 4.99
CA ARG A 277 -12.00 -4.57 5.93
C ARG A 277 -11.67 -5.87 5.18
N ASP A 278 -10.42 -6.33 5.20
CA ASP A 278 -10.02 -7.68 4.72
C ASP A 278 -9.73 -8.59 5.90
N GLY A 279 -9.62 -9.89 5.68
CA GLY A 279 -9.30 -10.88 6.73
C GLY A 279 -10.50 -11.59 7.34
N VAL A 280 -11.73 -11.09 7.10
CA VAL A 280 -12.96 -11.63 7.71
C VAL A 280 -13.76 -12.53 6.78
N SER A 281 -14.31 -13.60 7.35
CA SER A 281 -15.30 -14.48 6.70
C SER A 281 -16.73 -13.99 6.95
N GLU A 282 -17.71 -14.49 6.19
CA GLU A 282 -19.13 -14.12 6.33
C GLU A 282 -19.65 -14.33 7.76
N GLY A 283 -19.25 -15.41 8.43
CA GLY A 283 -19.61 -15.68 9.83
C GLY A 283 -19.04 -14.70 10.86
N GLN A 284 -18.26 -13.71 10.43
CA GLN A 284 -17.67 -12.66 11.27
C GLN A 284 -18.21 -11.26 10.93
N PHE A 285 -19.16 -11.14 10.00
CA PHE A 285 -19.74 -9.84 9.61
C PHE A 285 -20.45 -9.15 10.78
N ASP A 286 -21.14 -9.93 11.63
CA ASP A 286 -21.78 -9.40 12.84
C ASP A 286 -20.79 -8.76 13.81
N MET A 287 -19.59 -9.33 13.96
CA MET A 287 -18.54 -8.77 14.80
C MET A 287 -18.03 -7.45 14.21
N VAL A 288 -17.82 -7.41 12.89
CA VAL A 288 -17.37 -6.20 12.19
C VAL A 288 -18.40 -5.07 12.32
N LEU A 289 -19.69 -5.38 12.23
CA LEU A 289 -20.78 -4.41 12.34
C LEU A 289 -21.07 -3.97 13.78
N ASN A 290 -21.19 -4.91 14.70
CA ASN A 290 -21.70 -4.62 16.03
C ASN A 290 -20.59 -4.32 17.04
N GLU A 291 -19.34 -4.68 16.72
CA GLU A 291 -18.19 -4.39 17.59
C GLU A 291 -17.24 -3.38 16.95
N GLU A 292 -16.64 -3.66 15.79
CA GLU A 292 -15.64 -2.76 15.18
C GLU A 292 -16.27 -1.41 14.77
N LEU A 293 -17.38 -1.41 14.03
CA LEU A 293 -18.05 -0.16 13.62
C LEU A 293 -18.63 0.62 14.81
N MET A 294 -19.11 -0.06 15.85
CA MET A 294 -19.61 0.61 17.06
C MET A 294 -18.49 1.23 17.88
N ASP A 295 -17.33 0.57 17.99
CA ASP A 295 -16.13 1.13 18.61
C ASP A 295 -15.66 2.39 17.85
N LEU A 296 -15.66 2.33 16.51
CA LEU A 296 -15.36 3.49 15.66
C LEU A 296 -16.30 4.67 15.91
N LYS A 297 -17.62 4.42 15.85
CA LYS A 297 -18.64 5.46 16.07
C LYS A 297 -18.53 6.05 17.47
N SER A 298 -18.30 5.22 18.49
CA SER A 298 -18.10 5.65 19.88
C SER A 298 -16.87 6.54 20.02
N ALA A 299 -15.74 6.14 19.42
CA ALA A 299 -14.51 6.92 19.47
C ALA A 299 -14.68 8.33 18.86
N PHE A 300 -15.39 8.43 17.73
CA PHE A 300 -15.70 9.70 17.07
C PHE A 300 -16.73 10.54 17.86
N GLN A 301 -17.74 9.90 18.44
CA GLN A 301 -18.74 10.60 19.27
C GLN A 301 -18.12 11.30 20.48
N ARG A 302 -17.12 10.70 21.13
CA ARG A 302 -16.42 11.31 22.29
C ARG A 302 -15.79 12.69 21.98
N ILE A 303 -15.45 12.94 20.71
CA ILE A 303 -14.87 14.21 20.26
C ILE A 303 -15.86 15.05 19.43
N ASN A 304 -17.16 14.75 19.53
CA ASN A 304 -18.25 15.43 18.83
C ASN A 304 -18.02 15.50 17.31
N TYR A 305 -17.58 14.37 16.72
CA TYR A 305 -17.29 14.25 15.31
C TYR A 305 -18.17 13.15 14.69
N PHE A 306 -18.89 13.49 13.62
CA PHE A 306 -19.93 12.63 13.04
C PHE A 306 -19.80 12.57 11.51
N PRO A 307 -18.77 11.91 10.98
CA PRO A 307 -18.64 11.71 9.55
C PRO A 307 -19.68 10.70 9.05
N THR A 308 -20.04 10.80 7.77
CA THR A 308 -20.80 9.75 7.07
C THR A 308 -19.88 8.55 6.83
N ILE A 309 -20.34 7.32 7.08
CA ILE A 309 -19.54 6.09 7.01
C ILE A 309 -20.17 5.07 6.05
N THR A 310 -19.33 4.46 5.19
CA THR A 310 -19.64 3.21 4.50
C THR A 310 -18.60 2.16 4.87
N LEU A 311 -19.05 0.94 5.22
CA LEU A 311 -18.22 -0.19 5.61
C LEU A 311 -18.34 -1.32 4.59
N ILE A 312 -17.19 -1.73 4.06
CA ILE A 312 -17.09 -2.69 2.96
C ILE A 312 -16.09 -3.77 3.36
N VAL A 313 -16.51 -5.02 3.39
CA VAL A 313 -15.59 -6.15 3.51
C VAL A 313 -15.05 -6.51 2.13
N ALA A 314 -13.73 -6.72 2.02
CA ALA A 314 -13.04 -7.10 0.80
C ALA A 314 -12.38 -8.47 0.95
N GLN A 315 -13.05 -9.54 0.49
CA GLN A 315 -12.55 -10.91 0.58
C GLN A 315 -11.78 -11.28 -0.69
N LYS A 316 -10.46 -11.40 -0.56
CA LYS A 316 -9.59 -11.87 -1.66
C LYS A 316 -9.36 -13.38 -1.66
N ARG A 317 -9.56 -14.04 -0.51
CA ARG A 317 -9.24 -15.46 -0.29
C ARG A 317 -10.52 -16.30 -0.29
N HIS A 318 -11.05 -16.59 -1.48
CA HIS A 318 -12.19 -17.49 -1.66
C HIS A 318 -11.97 -18.47 -2.84
N GLN A 319 -12.93 -19.37 -3.03
CA GLN A 319 -12.86 -20.45 -4.02
C GLN A 319 -13.44 -20.07 -5.39
N THR A 320 -14.31 -19.05 -5.46
CA THR A 320 -14.95 -18.59 -6.71
C THR A 320 -13.94 -18.20 -7.79
N ARG A 321 -14.12 -18.72 -9.01
CA ARG A 321 -13.33 -18.40 -10.21
C ARG A 321 -14.27 -18.14 -11.37
N PHE A 322 -13.86 -17.23 -12.26
CA PHE A 322 -14.59 -16.93 -13.49
C PHE A 322 -13.75 -17.29 -14.70
N PHE A 323 -14.43 -17.79 -15.72
CA PHE A 323 -13.86 -18.19 -16.98
C PHE A 323 -14.68 -17.52 -18.09
N PRO A 324 -14.05 -16.93 -19.11
CA PRO A 324 -14.75 -16.46 -20.30
C PRO A 324 -15.54 -17.61 -20.95
N GLU A 325 -16.75 -17.33 -21.42
CA GLU A 325 -17.57 -18.31 -22.15
C GLU A 325 -17.06 -18.47 -23.59
N GLY A 326 -16.86 -17.36 -24.30
CA GLY A 326 -16.30 -17.32 -25.64
C GLY A 326 -14.84 -16.87 -25.69
N ARG A 327 -14.16 -17.15 -26.82
CA ARG A 327 -12.79 -16.68 -27.10
C ARG A 327 -12.69 -15.14 -27.18
N GLY A 328 -13.79 -14.44 -27.42
CA GLY A 328 -13.86 -12.97 -27.48
C GLY A 328 -14.10 -12.29 -26.13
N ASP A 329 -14.51 -13.04 -25.11
CA ASP A 329 -14.93 -12.48 -23.81
C ASP A 329 -13.77 -12.42 -22.80
N GLY A 330 -12.62 -12.99 -23.16
CA GLY A 330 -11.43 -13.10 -22.34
C GLY A 330 -10.28 -12.20 -22.78
N GLY A 331 -9.37 -11.94 -21.85
CA GLY A 331 -8.08 -11.34 -22.16
C GLY A 331 -7.10 -12.32 -22.82
N PRO A 332 -5.92 -11.84 -23.26
CA PRO A 332 -4.94 -12.65 -23.99
C PRO A 332 -4.42 -13.89 -23.25
N THR A 333 -4.60 -13.95 -21.93
CA THR A 333 -4.13 -15.05 -21.07
C THR A 333 -5.21 -16.11 -20.80
N GLY A 334 -6.40 -16.00 -21.40
CA GLY A 334 -7.55 -16.87 -21.13
C GLY A 334 -8.27 -16.56 -19.82
N ASN A 335 -7.87 -15.49 -19.14
CA ASN A 335 -8.58 -14.95 -17.98
C ASN A 335 -9.70 -13.99 -18.41
N ILE A 336 -10.66 -13.75 -17.51
CA ILE A 336 -11.58 -12.62 -17.64
C ILE A 336 -10.83 -11.28 -17.66
N SER A 337 -11.44 -10.27 -18.28
CA SER A 337 -10.83 -8.95 -18.45
C SER A 337 -10.76 -8.16 -17.13
N PRO A 338 -9.74 -7.30 -16.93
CA PRO A 338 -9.76 -6.35 -15.82
C PRO A 338 -10.99 -5.44 -15.90
N GLY A 339 -11.65 -5.23 -14.77
CA GLY A 339 -12.91 -4.50 -14.67
C GLY A 339 -14.15 -5.39 -14.75
N THR A 340 -14.03 -6.71 -14.96
CA THR A 340 -15.17 -7.62 -14.88
C THR A 340 -15.79 -7.61 -13.48
N VAL A 341 -17.08 -7.33 -13.43
CA VAL A 341 -17.95 -7.36 -12.26
C VAL A 341 -19.01 -8.43 -12.43
N VAL A 342 -19.28 -9.19 -11.38
CA VAL A 342 -20.42 -10.10 -11.28
C VAL A 342 -21.18 -9.78 -10.00
N ASP A 343 -22.38 -9.27 -10.16
CA ASP A 343 -23.30 -8.84 -9.08
C ASP A 343 -24.69 -9.48 -9.22
N THR A 344 -24.78 -10.60 -9.94
CA THR A 344 -26.03 -11.34 -10.16
C THR A 344 -25.81 -12.85 -10.04
N LYS A 345 -26.89 -13.60 -9.80
CA LYS A 345 -27.01 -15.09 -9.75
C LYS A 345 -26.21 -15.83 -8.67
N ILE A 346 -24.98 -15.42 -8.39
CA ILE A 346 -24.03 -16.10 -7.48
C ILE A 346 -23.56 -15.19 -6.33
N VAL A 347 -24.28 -14.10 -6.13
CA VAL A 347 -24.14 -13.15 -5.02
C VAL A 347 -25.23 -13.41 -3.99
N HIS A 348 -25.18 -12.73 -2.85
CA HIS A 348 -26.16 -12.89 -1.80
C HIS A 348 -27.56 -12.48 -2.29
N PRO A 349 -28.63 -13.24 -1.98
CA PRO A 349 -29.98 -12.95 -2.49
C PRO A 349 -30.60 -11.66 -1.92
N PHE A 350 -30.11 -11.16 -0.79
CA PHE A 350 -30.69 -10.03 -0.07
C PHE A 350 -29.71 -8.95 0.34
N GLU A 351 -28.41 -9.23 0.29
CA GLU A 351 -27.38 -8.31 0.74
C GLU A 351 -26.72 -7.65 -0.45
N PHE A 352 -25.94 -6.60 -0.18
CA PHE A 352 -25.27 -5.85 -1.22
C PHE A 352 -23.83 -6.33 -1.36
N ASP A 353 -23.61 -7.27 -2.29
CA ASP A 353 -22.30 -7.83 -2.58
C ASP A 353 -22.04 -7.99 -4.09
N PHE A 354 -20.77 -8.01 -4.45
CA PHE A 354 -20.34 -8.25 -5.83
C PHE A 354 -18.90 -8.74 -5.91
N TYR A 355 -18.59 -9.47 -6.97
CA TYR A 355 -17.22 -9.79 -7.34
C TYR A 355 -16.67 -8.76 -8.31
N LEU A 356 -15.42 -8.33 -8.12
CA LEU A 356 -14.69 -7.46 -9.04
C LEU A 356 -13.30 -8.04 -9.34
N CYS A 357 -13.03 -8.32 -10.62
CA CYS A 357 -11.70 -8.64 -11.11
C CYS A 357 -11.00 -7.37 -11.60
N SER A 358 -10.32 -6.66 -10.70
CA SER A 358 -9.71 -5.35 -11.00
C SER A 358 -8.36 -5.41 -11.72
N HIS A 359 -7.80 -6.59 -11.98
CA HIS A 359 -6.42 -6.75 -12.43
C HIS A 359 -6.28 -7.74 -13.58
N HIS A 360 -5.18 -7.59 -14.32
CA HIS A 360 -4.83 -8.52 -15.38
C HIS A 360 -4.13 -9.78 -14.80
N GLY A 361 -4.72 -10.95 -15.05
CA GLY A 361 -4.15 -12.25 -14.71
C GLY A 361 -3.02 -12.64 -15.64
N SER A 362 -1.78 -12.28 -15.30
CA SER A 362 -0.60 -12.63 -16.10
C SER A 362 -0.20 -14.11 -16.00
N LEU A 363 -0.56 -14.79 -14.92
CA LEU A 363 -0.21 -16.19 -14.69
C LEU A 363 -1.31 -16.88 -13.88
N GLY A 364 -1.69 -18.09 -14.29
CA GLY A 364 -2.75 -18.86 -13.66
C GLY A 364 -4.13 -18.22 -13.84
N THR A 365 -5.07 -18.64 -13.00
CA THR A 365 -6.45 -18.12 -12.99
C THR A 365 -6.57 -16.96 -12.00
N SER A 366 -7.13 -15.86 -12.48
CA SER A 366 -7.39 -14.65 -11.71
C SER A 366 -8.36 -14.97 -10.58
N LYS A 367 -8.13 -14.34 -9.43
CA LYS A 367 -9.05 -14.35 -8.29
C LYS A 367 -9.70 -12.97 -8.22
N PRO A 368 -10.95 -12.81 -8.69
CA PRO A 368 -11.74 -11.62 -8.39
C PRO A 368 -11.81 -11.42 -6.87
N THR A 369 -11.89 -10.18 -6.40
CA THR A 369 -12.17 -9.92 -4.99
C THR A 369 -13.68 -9.83 -4.81
N HIS A 370 -14.21 -10.45 -3.76
CA HIS A 370 -15.61 -10.37 -3.36
C HIS A 370 -15.77 -9.23 -2.36
N TYR A 371 -16.61 -8.25 -2.69
CA TYR A 371 -16.90 -7.12 -1.84
C TYR A 371 -18.30 -7.26 -1.25
N HIS A 372 -18.43 -7.13 0.06
CA HIS A 372 -19.70 -7.12 0.79
C HIS A 372 -19.86 -5.77 1.48
N ILE A 373 -21.01 -5.12 1.31
CA ILE A 373 -21.26 -3.82 1.91
C ILE A 373 -22.14 -4.05 3.12
N LEU A 374 -21.53 -3.89 4.29
CA LEU A 374 -22.18 -4.17 5.56
C LEU A 374 -22.95 -2.95 6.09
N TRP A 375 -22.47 -1.75 5.79
CA TRP A 375 -23.06 -0.50 6.25
C TRP A 375 -22.87 0.59 5.21
N ASP A 376 -23.90 1.37 4.89
CA ASP A 376 -23.79 2.45 3.91
C ASP A 376 -24.67 3.66 4.24
N GLU A 377 -24.06 4.68 4.87
CA GLU A 377 -24.73 5.97 5.11
C GLU A 377 -24.61 6.92 3.90
N HIS A 378 -23.77 6.60 2.91
CA HIS A 378 -23.60 7.44 1.73
C HIS A 378 -24.66 7.18 0.65
N GLY A 379 -25.37 6.05 0.72
CA GLY A 379 -26.42 5.69 -0.24
C GLY A 379 -25.89 5.44 -1.65
N PHE A 380 -24.81 4.66 -1.76
CA PHE A 380 -24.22 4.31 -3.04
C PHE A 380 -25.14 3.40 -3.87
N SER A 381 -25.17 3.63 -5.18
CA SER A 381 -25.61 2.60 -6.12
C SER A 381 -24.51 1.56 -6.42
N SER A 382 -24.90 0.40 -6.94
CA SER A 382 -23.97 -0.64 -7.43
C SER A 382 -22.91 -0.06 -8.35
N ASP A 383 -23.32 0.67 -9.39
CA ASP A 383 -22.41 1.21 -10.39
C ASP A 383 -21.44 2.24 -9.79
N GLN A 384 -21.92 3.10 -8.88
CA GLN A 384 -21.06 4.08 -8.22
C GLN A 384 -19.98 3.40 -7.39
N LEU A 385 -20.35 2.41 -6.58
CA LEU A 385 -19.42 1.76 -5.67
C LEU A 385 -18.44 0.85 -6.42
N GLN A 386 -18.92 0.08 -7.39
CA GLN A 386 -18.09 -0.76 -8.24
C GLN A 386 -17.06 0.09 -9.00
N LYS A 387 -17.49 1.24 -9.56
CA LYS A 387 -16.59 2.18 -10.25
C LYS A 387 -15.62 2.85 -9.28
N LEU A 388 -16.05 3.21 -8.07
CA LEU A 388 -15.20 3.80 -7.04
C LEU A 388 -14.04 2.86 -6.70
N ILE A 389 -14.36 1.62 -6.32
CA ILE A 389 -13.38 0.61 -5.95
C ILE A 389 -12.44 0.31 -7.12
N TYR A 390 -12.99 0.15 -8.33
CA TYR A 390 -12.18 -0.13 -9.52
C TYR A 390 -11.22 1.03 -9.84
N ASN A 391 -11.67 2.29 -9.78
CA ASN A 391 -10.81 3.44 -9.99
C ASN A 391 -9.70 3.51 -8.93
N MET A 392 -10.02 3.24 -7.67
CA MET A 392 -9.03 3.23 -6.60
C MET A 392 -7.93 2.19 -6.85
N CYS A 393 -8.21 1.02 -7.45
CA CYS A 393 -7.20 0.02 -7.78
C CYS A 393 -6.03 0.54 -8.65
N PHE A 394 -6.18 1.69 -9.31
CA PHE A 394 -5.13 2.34 -10.11
C PHE A 394 -4.22 3.28 -9.31
N THR A 395 -4.55 3.57 -8.04
CA THR A 395 -3.82 4.53 -7.19
C THR A 395 -2.67 3.90 -6.38
N PHE A 396 -2.43 2.59 -6.52
CA PHE A 396 -1.36 1.90 -5.81
C PHE A 396 0.03 2.34 -6.28
N ALA A 397 0.77 3.05 -5.41
CA ALA A 397 1.98 3.77 -5.80
C ALA A 397 3.19 2.90 -6.21
N ARG A 398 3.16 1.58 -5.99
CA ARG A 398 4.35 0.72 -6.13
C ARG A 398 4.52 0.06 -7.51
N CYS A 399 3.54 0.20 -8.41
CA CYS A 399 3.60 -0.36 -9.76
C CYS A 399 2.74 0.43 -10.75
N THR A 400 2.92 0.16 -12.04
CA THR A 400 2.19 0.82 -13.13
C THR A 400 1.08 -0.08 -13.69
N LYS A 401 0.31 -0.69 -12.80
CA LYS A 401 -0.81 -1.58 -13.13
C LYS A 401 -1.84 -1.53 -12.02
N PRO A 402 -3.13 -1.78 -12.33
CA PRO A 402 -4.13 -1.92 -11.28
C PRO A 402 -3.84 -3.15 -10.42
N VAL A 403 -4.15 -3.04 -9.13
CA VAL A 403 -3.99 -4.12 -8.16
C VAL A 403 -5.29 -4.87 -7.94
N SER A 404 -5.18 -6.15 -7.55
CA SER A 404 -6.32 -7.03 -7.34
C SER A 404 -7.20 -6.67 -6.14
N LEU A 405 -6.66 -5.90 -5.20
CA LEU A 405 -7.32 -5.50 -3.96
C LEU A 405 -7.24 -3.98 -3.84
N VAL A 406 -8.30 -3.34 -3.35
CA VAL A 406 -8.35 -1.89 -3.21
C VAL A 406 -7.16 -1.38 -2.36
N PRO A 407 -6.48 -0.28 -2.76
CA PRO A 407 -5.19 0.07 -2.14
C PRO A 407 -5.18 0.30 -0.62
N PRO A 408 -6.21 0.89 0.04
CA PRO A 408 -6.23 1.02 1.49
C PRO A 408 -5.96 -0.32 2.20
N VAL A 409 -6.65 -1.39 1.76
CA VAL A 409 -6.46 -2.74 2.29
C VAL A 409 -5.11 -3.31 1.86
N TYR A 410 -4.74 -3.17 0.58
CA TYR A 410 -3.44 -3.66 0.11
C TYR A 410 -2.27 -3.07 0.94
N TYR A 411 -2.38 -1.79 1.34
CA TYR A 411 -1.40 -1.18 2.23
C TYR A 411 -1.48 -1.73 3.66
N ALA A 412 -2.67 -2.03 4.20
CA ALA A 412 -2.82 -2.70 5.50
C ALA A 412 -2.09 -4.06 5.51
N ASP A 413 -2.31 -4.93 4.52
CA ASP A 413 -1.60 -6.21 4.37
C ASP A 413 -0.07 -6.01 4.40
N LEU A 414 0.41 -5.00 3.67
CA LEU A 414 1.84 -4.70 3.59
C LEU A 414 2.43 -4.25 4.93
N HIS A 415 1.64 -3.57 5.76
CA HIS A 415 2.03 -3.14 7.10
C HIS A 415 1.97 -4.30 8.11
N LEU A 416 1.07 -5.27 7.94
CA LEU A 416 1.02 -6.47 8.78
C LEU A 416 2.23 -7.38 8.59
N VAL A 417 2.71 -7.53 7.35
CA VAL A 417 3.96 -8.24 7.07
C VAL A 417 5.15 -7.58 7.79
N LYS A 418 5.10 -6.27 8.04
CA LYS A 418 6.10 -5.57 8.86
C LYS A 418 5.84 -5.73 10.36
N GLY A 419 4.58 -5.66 10.79
CA GLY A 419 4.17 -5.71 12.20
C GLY A 419 4.48 -7.05 12.89
N PHE A 420 4.49 -8.18 12.17
CA PHE A 420 4.74 -9.53 12.72
C PHE A 420 6.09 -9.73 13.42
N VAL A 421 6.98 -8.75 13.30
CA VAL A 421 8.31 -8.75 13.94
C VAL A 421 8.42 -7.83 15.12
N ARG A 422 7.37 -7.05 15.43
CA ARG A 422 7.27 -6.34 16.70
C ARG A 422 7.45 -7.28 17.90
N GLU A 423 7.04 -8.55 17.78
CA GLU A 423 7.01 -9.47 18.94
C GLU A 423 7.83 -10.76 18.81
N SER A 424 8.16 -11.22 17.60
CA SER A 424 8.98 -12.44 17.44
C SER A 424 10.43 -12.29 17.94
N ASN A 425 10.87 -11.07 18.25
CA ASN A 425 12.21 -10.79 18.78
C ASN A 425 12.27 -10.59 20.32
N GLY A 426 11.16 -10.74 21.06
CA GLY A 426 11.22 -10.82 22.54
C GLY A 426 11.81 -9.61 23.28
N TYR A 427 11.84 -8.42 22.67
CA TYR A 427 12.28 -7.20 23.35
C TYR A 427 11.08 -6.51 24.01
N GLU A 428 10.81 -6.88 25.26
CA GLU A 428 10.00 -6.09 26.18
C GLU A 428 10.70 -4.75 26.44
N GLY A 429 10.02 -3.62 26.20
CA GLY A 429 10.58 -2.30 26.49
C GLY A 429 9.79 -1.16 25.86
N PHE A 430 8.76 -0.75 26.60
CA PHE A 430 7.98 0.51 26.64
C PHE A 430 7.85 1.36 25.36
#